data_AF-A0A349TEU5-F1
#
_entry.id   AF-A0A349TEU5-F1
#
_cell.length_a   1.000
_cell.length_b   1.000
_cell.length_c   1.000
_cell.angle_alpha   90.00
_cell.angle_beta   90.00
_cell.angle_gamma   90.00
#
_symmetry.space_group_name_H-M   'P 1'
#
loop_
_entity.id
_entity.type
_entity.pdbx_description
1 polymer ?
#
loop_
_entity_poly.entity_id
_entity_poly.type
_entity_poly.pdbx_seq_one_letter_code
_entity_poly.pdbx_strand_id
1 'polypeptide(L)'
;MDEGSESVAGSRGGAYLLLAAALLVAGILAWRTLDDAGEAPLPEPAETVAPTIEELQARTQADPGDAEAWQELGFAYFGQEQFADAVSAYESAVEADPDAAILWSALGEARIYAS
;
A
#
# COMPACT_ATOMS: atom_id res chain seq x y z
N MET A 1 32.94 -3.00 73.12
CA MET A 1 32.71 -4.46 73.29
C MET A 1 31.21 -4.71 73.11
N ASP A 2 30.87 -5.73 72.30
CA ASP A 2 29.55 -6.34 71.97
C ASP A 2 28.43 -5.40 71.52
N GLU A 3 27.96 -5.37 70.26
CA GLU A 3 27.44 -6.44 69.36
C GLU A 3 26.36 -7.32 70.01
N GLY A 4 25.10 -7.09 69.61
CA GLY A 4 23.94 -7.86 70.02
C GLY A 4 22.75 -7.55 69.12
N SER A 5 22.87 -7.98 67.87
CA SER A 5 21.89 -7.86 66.79
C SER A 5 20.82 -8.95 66.87
N GLU A 6 19.56 -8.59 66.99
CA GLU A 6 18.38 -9.45 66.71
C GLU A 6 17.21 -8.50 66.38
N SER A 7 16.28 -8.73 65.47
CA SER A 7 16.08 -9.65 64.35
C SER A 7 14.83 -9.08 63.67
N VAL A 8 14.90 -8.61 62.43
CA VAL A 8 13.69 -8.41 61.63
C VAL A 8 13.66 -9.51 60.58
N ALA A 9 13.01 -10.60 60.95
CA ALA A 9 12.69 -11.69 60.06
C ALA A 9 11.78 -11.15 58.93
N GLY A 10 12.39 -10.68 57.84
CA GLY A 10 11.70 -10.29 56.63
C GLY A 10 10.97 -11.50 56.04
N SER A 11 9.64 -11.51 56.14
CA SER A 11 8.81 -12.54 55.54
C SER A 11 9.06 -12.57 54.03
N ARG A 12 9.67 -13.66 53.56
CA ARG A 12 9.94 -13.92 52.13
C ARG A 12 8.68 -13.74 51.28
N GLY A 13 7.50 -14.00 51.85
CA GLY A 13 6.20 -13.78 51.20
C GLY A 13 5.94 -12.32 50.81
N GLY A 14 6.40 -11.34 51.60
CA GLY A 14 6.25 -9.92 51.26
C GLY A 14 7.11 -9.51 50.06
N ALA A 15 8.32 -10.07 49.94
CA ALA A 15 9.19 -9.81 48.81
C ALA A 15 8.63 -10.35 47.49
N TYR A 16 7.97 -11.52 47.53
CA TYR A 16 7.30 -12.09 46.35
C TYR A 16 6.09 -11.25 45.92
N LEU A 17 5.34 -10.69 46.87
CA LEU A 17 4.21 -9.80 46.56
C LEU A 17 4.68 -8.49 45.90
N LEU A 18 5.78 -7.92 46.37
CA LEU A 18 6.37 -6.71 45.77
C LEU A 18 6.94 -6.99 44.37
N LEU A 19 7.58 -8.13 44.16
CA LEU A 19 8.04 -8.55 42.83
C LEU A 19 6.88 -8.80 41.86
N ALA A 20 5.82 -9.47 42.33
CA ALA A 20 4.63 -9.69 41.52
C ALA A 20 3.94 -8.37 41.14
N ALA A 21 3.82 -7.44 42.09
CA ALA A 21 3.27 -6.11 41.83
C ALA A 21 4.15 -5.32 40.83
N ALA A 22 5.48 -5.39 40.96
CA ALA A 22 6.40 -4.74 40.03
C ALA A 22 6.29 -5.31 38.60
N LEU A 23 6.13 -6.63 38.45
CA LEU A 23 5.92 -7.28 37.15
C LEU A 23 4.58 -6.91 36.52
N LEU A 24 3.51 -6.79 37.31
CA LEU A 24 2.20 -6.34 36.81
C LEU A 24 2.26 -4.89 36.34
N VAL A 25 2.91 -4.00 37.11
CA VAL A 25 3.10 -2.59 36.71
C VAL A 25 4.01 -2.49 35.47
N ALA A 26 5.08 -3.27 35.40
CA ALA A 26 5.95 -3.32 34.22
C ALA A 26 5.21 -3.85 32.99
N GLY A 27 4.33 -4.85 33.14
CA GLY A 27 3.47 -5.36 32.08
C GLY A 27 2.45 -4.33 31.60
N ILE A 28 1.82 -3.57 32.51
CA ILE A 28 0.89 -2.48 32.18
C ILE A 28 1.61 -1.34 31.44
N LEU A 29 2.83 -0.99 31.88
CA LEU A 29 3.66 0.01 31.20
C LEU A 29 4.11 -0.49 29.81
N ALA A 30 4.48 -1.77 29.69
CA ALA A 30 4.88 -2.38 28.42
C ALA A 30 3.73 -2.39 27.40
N TRP A 31 2.52 -2.77 27.81
CA TRP A 31 1.33 -2.69 26.94
C TRP A 31 1.05 -1.24 26.50
N ARG A 32 1.21 -0.26 27.40
CA ARG A 32 0.98 1.16 27.07
C ARG A 32 2.02 1.74 26.11
N THR A 33 3.26 1.26 26.15
CA THR A 33 4.32 1.70 25.22
C THR A 33 4.31 0.95 23.89
N LEU A 34 3.74 -0.25 23.85
CA LEU A 34 3.61 -1.05 22.63
C LEU A 34 2.36 -0.67 21.83
N ASP A 35 1.32 -0.13 22.46
CA ASP A 35 0.10 0.37 21.80
C ASP A 35 0.35 1.64 20.97
N ASP A 36 1.32 2.47 21.37
CA ASP A 36 1.78 3.66 20.61
C ASP A 36 2.71 3.29 19.43
N ALA A 37 3.10 2.02 19.33
CA ALA A 37 3.72 1.48 18.12
C ALA A 37 2.67 0.99 17.11
N GLY A 38 1.40 1.36 17.31
CA GLY A 38 0.33 1.19 16.33
C GLY A 38 0.63 2.04 15.10
N GLU A 39 1.03 1.36 14.02
CA GLU A 39 1.24 1.86 12.67
C GLU A 39 2.08 3.15 12.61
N ALA A 40 3.38 3.04 12.29
CA ALA A 40 4.06 4.17 11.67
C ALA A 40 3.14 4.68 10.54
N PRO A 41 2.83 5.99 10.47
CA PRO A 41 1.93 6.51 9.44
C PRO A 41 2.44 5.97 8.12
N LEU A 42 1.61 5.15 7.45
CA LEU A 42 1.90 4.67 6.11
C LEU A 42 2.33 5.91 5.33
N PRO A 43 3.44 5.85 4.57
CA PRO A 43 3.80 6.98 3.73
C PRO A 43 2.53 7.36 2.97
N GLU A 44 2.05 8.59 3.15
CA GLU A 44 0.96 9.16 2.35
C GLU A 44 1.22 8.66 0.92
N PRO A 45 0.33 7.86 0.31
CA PRO A 45 0.60 7.30 -0.99
C PRO A 45 1.02 8.48 -1.84
N ALA A 46 2.29 8.48 -2.28
CA ALA A 46 2.83 9.59 -3.05
C ALA A 46 1.78 9.88 -4.12
N GLU A 47 1.33 11.13 -4.25
CA GLU A 47 0.40 11.51 -5.30
C GLU A 47 1.04 11.09 -6.63
N THR A 48 0.77 9.87 -7.08
CA THR A 48 1.15 9.39 -8.38
C THR A 48 0.16 10.08 -9.29
N VAL A 49 0.53 11.28 -9.74
CA VAL A 49 -0.17 11.97 -10.79
C VAL A 49 -0.19 10.99 -11.96
N ALA A 50 -1.38 10.51 -12.30
CA ALA A 50 -1.54 9.66 -13.48
C ALA A 50 -0.98 10.42 -14.70
N PRO A 51 -0.29 9.74 -15.62
CA PRO A 51 0.29 10.40 -16.78
C PRO A 51 -0.80 11.08 -17.59
N THR A 52 -0.51 12.26 -18.17
CA THR A 52 -1.47 12.95 -19.03
C THR A 52 -1.59 12.25 -20.38
N ILE A 53 -2.66 12.53 -21.11
CA ILE A 53 -2.84 12.01 -22.48
C ILE A 53 -1.68 12.43 -23.37
N GLU A 54 -1.17 13.66 -23.24
CA GLU A 54 -0.04 14.14 -24.04
C GLU A 54 1.25 13.37 -23.72
N GLU A 55 1.49 13.05 -22.45
CA GLU A 55 2.65 12.23 -22.04
C GLU A 55 2.54 10.80 -22.58
N LEU A 56 1.35 10.21 -22.51
CA LEU A 56 1.07 8.88 -23.04
C LEU A 56 1.20 8.86 -24.57
N GLN A 57 0.69 9.86 -25.28
CA GLN A 57 0.90 10.02 -26.72
C GLN A 57 2.38 10.16 -27.09
N ALA A 58 3.17 10.87 -26.29
CA ALA A 58 4.60 11.00 -26.53
C ALA A 58 5.31 9.65 -26.33
N ARG A 59 4.90 8.85 -25.32
CA ARG A 59 5.42 7.49 -25.10
C ARG A 59 5.10 6.56 -26.26
N THR A 60 3.86 6.55 -26.73
CA THR A 60 3.45 5.69 -27.85
C THR A 60 4.10 6.09 -29.18
N GLN A 61 4.44 7.37 -29.35
CA GLN A 61 5.25 7.83 -30.50
C GLN A 61 6.72 7.44 -30.38
N ALA A 62 7.28 7.47 -29.16
CA ALA A 62 8.67 7.09 -28.91
C ALA A 62 8.91 5.59 -29.06
N ASP A 63 7.94 4.78 -28.62
CA ASP A 63 7.92 3.33 -28.80
C ASP A 63 6.53 2.84 -29.24
N PRO A 64 6.30 2.71 -30.55
CA PRO A 64 5.05 2.18 -31.07
C PRO A 64 4.74 0.72 -30.66
N GLY A 65 5.74 -0.02 -30.16
CA GLY A 65 5.58 -1.39 -29.66
C GLY A 65 5.29 -1.49 -28.16
N ASP A 66 5.22 -0.37 -27.44
CA ASP A 66 4.88 -0.35 -26.01
C ASP A 66 3.36 -0.55 -25.82
N ALA A 67 2.96 -1.82 -25.72
CA ALA A 67 1.56 -2.21 -25.50
C ALA A 67 0.97 -1.60 -24.22
N GLU A 68 1.79 -1.42 -23.17
CA GLU A 68 1.36 -0.83 -21.90
C GLU A 68 1.06 0.66 -22.07
N ALA A 69 1.92 1.41 -22.76
CA ALA A 69 1.64 2.82 -23.06
C ALA A 69 0.36 3.01 -23.90
N TRP A 70 0.13 2.14 -24.89
CA TRP A 70 -1.10 2.16 -25.67
C TRP A 70 -2.33 1.82 -24.83
N GLN A 71 -2.22 0.85 -23.92
CA GLN A 71 -3.29 0.48 -23.00
C GLN A 71 -3.64 1.63 -22.05
N GLU A 72 -2.63 2.26 -21.43
CA GLU A 72 -2.82 3.41 -20.55
C GLU A 72 -3.45 4.60 -21.29
N LEU A 73 -3.01 4.87 -22.53
CA LEU A 73 -3.61 5.89 -23.39
C LEU A 73 -5.09 5.58 -23.68
N GLY A 74 -5.40 4.32 -23.99
CA GLY A 74 -6.78 3.86 -24.16
C GLY A 74 -7.62 4.06 -22.91
N PHE A 75 -7.08 3.74 -21.72
CA PHE A 75 -7.79 3.97 -20.45
C PHE A 75 -8.03 5.46 -20.18
N ALA A 76 -7.03 6.32 -20.45
CA ALA A 76 -7.17 7.76 -20.28
C ALA A 76 -8.27 8.32 -21.19
N TYR A 77 -8.30 7.92 -22.46
CA TYR A 77 -9.38 8.31 -23.39
C TYR A 77 -10.74 7.78 -22.97
N PHE A 78 -10.81 6.51 -22.55
CA PHE A 78 -12.04 5.89 -22.10
C PHE A 78 -12.61 6.62 -20.86
N GLY A 79 -11.74 6.96 -19.90
CA GLY A 79 -12.10 7.72 -18.70
C GLY A 79 -12.60 9.14 -19.00
N GLN A 80 -12.21 9.72 -20.13
CA GLN A 80 -12.74 11.00 -20.63
C GLN A 80 -13.92 10.85 -21.61
N GLU A 81 -14.51 9.66 -21.70
CA GLU A 81 -15.63 9.33 -22.62
C GLU A 81 -15.28 9.53 -24.11
N GLN A 82 -13.99 9.61 -24.45
CA GLN A 82 -13.48 9.69 -25.82
C GLN A 82 -13.37 8.29 -26.43
N PHE A 83 -14.51 7.59 -26.54
CA PHE A 83 -14.51 6.15 -26.85
C PHE A 83 -13.89 5.80 -28.21
N ALA A 84 -14.02 6.67 -29.22
CA ALA A 84 -13.39 6.44 -30.53
C ALA A 84 -11.84 6.49 -30.47
N ASP A 85 -11.29 7.42 -29.69
CA ASP A 85 -9.85 7.53 -29.47
C ASP A 85 -9.35 6.35 -28.61
N ALA A 86 -10.15 5.93 -27.62
CA ALA A 86 -9.86 4.75 -26.80
C ALA A 86 -9.80 3.46 -27.63
N VAL A 87 -10.77 3.26 -28.56
CA VAL A 87 -10.74 2.13 -29.50
C VAL A 87 -9.45 2.13 -30.31
N SER A 88 -9.07 3.28 -30.87
CA SER A 88 -7.84 3.39 -31.68
C SER A 88 -6.58 3.05 -30.86
N ALA A 89 -6.49 3.53 -29.62
CA ALA A 89 -5.36 3.22 -28.74
C ALA A 89 -5.32 1.73 -28.34
N TYR A 90 -6.47 1.13 -28.00
CA TYR A 90 -6.53 -0.30 -27.68
C TYR A 90 -6.27 -1.20 -28.90
N GLU A 91 -6.62 -0.78 -30.11
CA GLU A 91 -6.25 -1.49 -31.34
C GLU A 91 -4.73 -1.54 -31.48
N SER A 92 -4.04 -0.41 -31.32
CA SER A 92 -2.57 -0.38 -31.29
C SER A 92 -1.99 -1.25 -30.17
N ALA A 93 -2.59 -1.25 -28.98
CA ALA A 93 -2.15 -2.07 -27.86
C ALA A 93 -2.24 -3.57 -28.20
N VAL A 94 -3.36 -4.00 -28.80
CA VAL A 94 -3.57 -5.39 -29.24
C VAL A 94 -2.63 -5.78 -30.38
N GLU A 95 -2.31 -4.85 -31.29
CA GLU A 95 -1.30 -5.10 -32.34
C GLU A 95 0.10 -5.31 -31.75
N ALA A 96 0.44 -4.59 -30.68
CA ALA A 96 1.72 -4.69 -29.98
C ALA A 96 1.83 -5.96 -29.12
N ASP A 97 0.78 -6.33 -28.38
CA ASP A 97 0.69 -7.58 -27.61
C ASP A 97 -0.65 -8.31 -27.84
N PRO A 98 -0.73 -9.17 -28.88
CA PRO A 98 -1.96 -9.86 -29.22
C PRO A 98 -2.34 -10.98 -28.23
N ASP A 99 -1.42 -11.42 -27.37
CA ASP A 99 -1.65 -12.51 -26.42
C ASP A 99 -2.21 -12.00 -25.08
N ALA A 100 -2.15 -10.68 -24.84
CA ALA A 100 -2.73 -10.04 -23.67
C ALA A 100 -4.27 -9.98 -23.74
N ALA A 101 -4.93 -10.99 -23.18
CA ALA A 101 -6.40 -11.10 -23.13
C ALA A 101 -7.12 -9.86 -22.52
N ILE A 102 -6.45 -9.12 -21.63
CA ILE A 102 -6.98 -7.89 -21.05
C ILE A 102 -7.19 -6.80 -22.11
N LEU A 103 -6.32 -6.70 -23.11
CA LEU A 103 -6.41 -5.70 -24.17
C LEU A 103 -7.61 -5.96 -25.09
N TRP A 104 -7.87 -7.22 -25.42
CA TRP A 104 -9.08 -7.61 -26.16
C TRP A 104 -10.36 -7.30 -25.40
N SER A 105 -10.36 -7.50 -24.08
CA SER A 105 -11.51 -7.17 -23.23
C SER A 105 -11.76 -5.66 -23.21
N ALA A 106 -10.71 -4.86 -23.01
CA ALA A 106 -10.78 -3.40 -23.02
C ALA A 106 -11.21 -2.85 -24.39
N LEU A 107 -10.68 -3.40 -25.49
CA LEU A 107 -11.10 -3.05 -26.84
C LEU A 107 -12.58 -3.37 -27.10
N GLY A 108 -13.04 -4.53 -26.64
CA GLY A 108 -14.45 -4.92 -26.73
C GLY A 108 -15.37 -3.96 -25.98
N GLU A 109 -14.99 -3.59 -24.75
CA GLU A 109 -15.71 -2.60 -23.95
C GLU A 109 -15.75 -1.25 -24.67
N ALA A 110 -14.61 -0.70 -25.08
CA ALA A 110 -14.53 0.56 -25.81
C ALA A 110 -15.41 0.60 -27.07
N ARG A 111 -15.45 -0.50 -27.84
CA ARG A 111 -16.31 -0.60 -29.03
C ARG A 111 -17.81 -0.59 -28.71
N ILE A 112 -18.22 -1.14 -27.57
CA ILE A 112 -19.63 -1.08 -27.12
C ILE A 112 -20.00 0.36 -26.77
N TYR A 113 -19.11 1.10 -26.11
CA TYR A 113 -19.37 2.49 -25.75
C TYR A 113 -19.29 3.46 -26.95
N ALA A 114 -18.51 3.11 -27.99
CA ALA A 114 -18.39 3.91 -29.20
C ALA A 114 -19.56 3.73 -30.21
N SER A 115 -20.50 2.81 -29.96
CA SER A 115 -21.60 2.45 -30.88
C SER A 115 -22.80 3.38 -30.86
#